data_AF-A0A3S2CDE4-F1
#
_entry.id   AF-A0A3S2CDE4-F1
#
_cell.length_a   1.000
_cell.length_b   1.000
_cell.length_c   1.000
_cell.angle_alpha   90.00
_cell.angle_beta   90.00
_cell.angle_gamma   90.00
#
_symmetry.space_group_name_H-M   'P 1'
#
loop_
_entity.id
_entity.type
_entity.pdbx_description
1 polymer ?
#
loop_
_entity_poly.entity_id
_entity_poly.type
_entity_poly.pdbx_seq_one_letter_code
_entity_poly.pdbx_strand_id
1 'polypeptide(L)'
;ARTATVRHAHVRLPAAAWGEKDGTVTNSERRVSRQRAFLRVPGDALPDWRIIAEVGKRMGFGEAFSYASPAEVFAEHAALSGFENDGARDFDIGAYAGVDAEGYEALEPFQWPAPSQGAPLWPAGDLPLKGGDRLSWPSSPIHNVAKRKQSAKLPISPLEGEMAGRPEGGAQAGGWPEGVGTTGLQARFFANGNFFTPDRKARFIAIRPTTEIRTSPDYPLILNTGRIRDHWHTMTRTGKSPRLSQHIAEPFVEIHPADAQRFGIGDADIARVSSPRGDVLVRALVTARQRQGSLFAPMHWTDQFSAKGRLDTLTAPLTDPISGQPALKHVAARIEKFAAKAFGFAVTRRRPEPDTAAYWAVAKCKGGWRVELAFAEDDIDWAGFAGSLFGAPVGAEILAYHDRDAGQHRIAAFDGDQLSGALFVAPGPVAVSRGWAAEQLSVDHVDRRDRLAIVAGRPGGVDVDRGAIVCSCFGVGANQIAEAVRRGCGSVAAIGTALHAGTNCGSCRAEIRVIIDAQSLQAAE
;
A
#
# COMPACT_ATOMS: atom_id res chain seq x y z
N ALA A 1 18.84 6.05 5.97
CA ALA A 1 17.40 5.82 6.21
C ALA A 1 17.20 4.89 7.42
N ARG A 2 16.19 5.13 8.27
CA ARG A 2 15.83 4.19 9.35
C ARG A 2 14.82 3.17 8.79
N THR A 3 15.30 1.99 8.38
CA THR A 3 14.43 0.86 7.99
C THR A 3 14.71 -0.33 8.90
N ALA A 4 13.76 -1.27 9.00
CA ALA A 4 13.95 -2.46 9.82
C ALA A 4 15.21 -3.24 9.42
N THR A 5 15.44 -3.43 8.12
CA THR A 5 16.64 -4.11 7.58
C THR A 5 17.93 -3.36 7.91
N VAL A 6 17.95 -2.03 7.76
CA VAL A 6 19.16 -1.22 7.99
C VAL A 6 19.61 -1.24 9.46
N ARG A 7 18.70 -1.49 10.41
CA ARG A 7 19.06 -1.67 11.84
C ARG A 7 20.01 -2.85 12.05
N HIS A 8 19.92 -3.88 11.21
CA HIS A 8 20.77 -5.09 11.30
C HIS A 8 21.99 -5.03 10.37
N ALA A 9 22.14 -3.97 9.57
CA ALA A 9 23.23 -3.85 8.62
C ALA A 9 24.49 -3.25 9.28
N HIS A 10 25.63 -3.92 9.13
CA HIS A 10 26.96 -3.44 9.55
C HIS A 10 27.48 -2.32 8.63
N VAL A 11 27.21 -2.43 7.33
CA VAL A 11 27.61 -1.45 6.31
C VAL A 11 26.36 -0.92 5.62
N ARG A 12 26.33 0.39 5.37
CA ARG A 12 25.20 1.09 4.76
C ARG A 12 25.71 1.96 3.64
N LEU A 13 25.27 1.67 2.42
CA LEU A 13 25.66 2.43 1.22
C LEU A 13 24.46 3.29 0.79
N PRO A 14 24.57 4.63 0.78
CA PRO A 14 23.46 5.51 0.41
C PRO A 14 23.21 5.43 -1.11
N ALA A 15 22.04 4.93 -1.49
CA ALA A 15 21.62 4.84 -2.89
C ALA A 15 20.69 5.99 -3.29
N ALA A 16 20.84 6.48 -4.52
CA ALA A 16 19.97 7.49 -5.13
C ALA A 16 18.53 6.97 -5.31
N ALA A 17 17.54 7.79 -5.00
CA ALA A 17 16.13 7.47 -5.12
C ALA A 17 15.58 7.70 -6.54
N TRP A 18 14.33 7.32 -6.78
CA TRP A 18 13.66 7.38 -8.10
C TRP A 18 13.81 8.72 -8.86
N GLY A 19 13.64 9.86 -8.19
CA GLY A 19 13.76 11.17 -8.86
C GLY A 19 15.20 11.66 -9.04
N GLU A 20 16.17 10.96 -8.46
CA GLU A 20 17.58 11.35 -8.38
C GLU A 20 18.46 10.52 -9.33
N LYS A 21 17.90 9.51 -10.02
CA LYS A 21 18.66 8.60 -10.87
C LYS A 21 18.01 8.35 -12.23
N ASP A 22 18.89 8.16 -13.21
CA ASP A 22 18.57 7.71 -14.55
C ASP A 22 18.50 6.19 -14.66
N GLY A 23 17.67 5.72 -15.59
CA GLY A 23 17.53 4.31 -15.91
C GLY A 23 16.38 4.02 -16.86
N THR A 24 16.03 2.75 -16.97
CA THR A 24 14.81 2.27 -17.62
C THR A 24 13.93 1.51 -16.63
N VAL A 25 12.62 1.54 -16.86
CA VAL A 25 11.65 0.73 -16.13
C VAL A 25 10.77 -0.02 -17.11
N THR A 26 10.32 -1.21 -16.71
CA THR A 26 9.43 -2.04 -17.52
C THR A 26 8.12 -2.26 -16.77
N ASN A 27 6.98 -1.97 -17.41
CA ASN A 27 5.66 -2.22 -16.84
C ASN A 27 5.13 -3.64 -17.19
N SER A 28 3.94 -3.98 -16.71
CA SER A 28 3.33 -5.31 -16.89
C SER A 28 2.96 -5.65 -18.34
N GLU A 29 2.79 -4.65 -19.20
CA GLU A 29 2.57 -4.86 -20.64
C GLU A 29 3.88 -4.92 -21.43
N ARG A 30 5.03 -5.12 -20.76
CA ARG A 30 6.37 -5.26 -21.37
C ARG A 30 6.94 -3.96 -21.94
N ARG A 31 6.35 -2.80 -21.61
CA ARG A 31 6.83 -1.51 -22.10
C ARG A 31 8.02 -1.04 -21.30
N VAL A 32 9.17 -0.94 -21.95
CA VAL A 32 10.38 -0.29 -21.46
C VAL A 32 10.22 1.22 -21.65
N SER A 33 10.58 2.02 -20.64
CA SER A 33 10.49 3.48 -20.70
C SER A 33 11.64 4.12 -19.94
N ARG A 34 12.10 5.29 -20.39
CA ARG A 34 13.13 6.08 -19.70
C ARG A 34 12.60 6.68 -18.41
N GLN A 35 13.35 6.49 -17.34
CA GLN A 35 13.24 7.25 -16.11
C GLN A 35 14.38 8.25 -16.06
N ARG A 36 14.06 9.55 -16.11
CA ARG A 36 15.06 10.63 -16.08
C ARG A 36 15.19 11.22 -14.70
N ALA A 37 16.41 11.50 -14.27
CA ALA A 37 16.63 12.25 -13.05
C ALA A 37 16.10 13.69 -13.22
N PHE A 38 15.38 14.20 -12.22
CA PHE A 38 14.90 15.58 -12.18
C PHE A 38 15.21 16.26 -10.84
N LEU A 39 15.88 15.56 -9.94
CA LEU A 39 16.41 16.05 -8.68
C LEU A 39 17.92 15.80 -8.63
N ARG A 40 18.63 16.66 -7.89
CA ARG A 40 20.04 16.43 -7.57
C ARG A 40 20.16 15.27 -6.58
N VAL A 41 21.19 14.46 -6.76
CA VAL A 41 21.53 13.40 -5.81
C VAL A 41 21.99 14.03 -4.48
N PRO A 42 21.42 13.64 -3.34
CA PRO A 42 21.75 14.25 -2.06
C PRO A 42 23.03 13.69 -1.43
N GLY A 43 23.90 14.59 -0.95
CA GLY A 43 25.13 14.21 -0.25
C GLY A 43 26.01 13.27 -1.06
N ASP A 44 26.51 12.21 -0.42
CA ASP A 44 27.37 11.20 -1.05
C ASP A 44 26.58 10.01 -1.61
N ALA A 45 25.28 10.15 -1.83
CA ALA A 45 24.49 9.08 -2.43
C ALA A 45 24.95 8.82 -3.88
N LEU A 46 24.86 7.57 -4.32
CA LEU A 46 25.21 7.15 -5.68
C LEU A 46 24.08 6.30 -6.26
N PRO A 47 23.88 6.27 -7.58
CA PRO A 47 22.95 5.31 -8.18
C PRO A 47 23.47 3.88 -7.94
N ASP A 48 22.55 2.93 -7.77
CA ASP A 48 22.87 1.56 -7.34
C ASP A 48 23.95 0.89 -8.23
N TRP A 49 23.87 1.08 -9.55
CA TRP A 49 24.84 0.52 -10.50
C TRP A 49 26.27 1.03 -10.26
N ARG A 50 26.44 2.31 -9.86
CA ARG A 50 27.74 2.88 -9.51
C ARG A 50 28.29 2.29 -8.23
N ILE A 51 27.43 2.09 -7.23
CA ILE A 51 27.83 1.46 -5.97
C ILE A 51 28.39 0.06 -6.25
N ILE A 52 27.68 -0.74 -7.05
CA ILE A 52 28.14 -2.08 -7.42
C ILE A 52 29.42 -2.03 -8.26
N ALA A 53 29.51 -1.12 -9.24
CA ALA A 53 30.72 -0.96 -10.05
C ALA A 53 31.96 -0.61 -9.21
N GLU A 54 31.82 0.28 -8.23
CA GLU A 54 32.92 0.67 -7.34
C GLU A 54 33.36 -0.46 -6.39
N VAL A 55 32.43 -1.34 -5.99
CA VAL A 55 32.77 -2.57 -5.27
C VAL A 55 33.52 -3.53 -6.18
N GLY A 56 33.02 -3.78 -7.39
CA GLY A 56 33.66 -4.66 -8.38
C GLY A 56 35.09 -4.22 -8.73
N LYS A 57 35.30 -2.92 -8.96
CA LYS A 57 36.64 -2.33 -9.17
C LYS A 57 37.60 -2.62 -8.02
N ARG A 58 37.14 -2.43 -6.77
CA ARG A 58 37.96 -2.69 -5.56
C ARG A 58 38.25 -4.17 -5.34
N MET A 59 37.41 -5.05 -5.88
CA MET A 59 37.64 -6.50 -5.89
C MET A 59 38.60 -6.96 -7.02
N GLY A 60 39.10 -6.04 -7.86
CA GLY A 60 40.03 -6.35 -8.95
C GLY A 60 39.38 -6.49 -10.33
N PHE A 61 38.06 -6.32 -10.45
CA PHE A 61 37.31 -6.45 -11.72
C PHE A 61 37.15 -5.10 -12.43
N GLY A 62 38.21 -4.27 -12.40
CA GLY A 62 38.13 -2.87 -12.83
C GLY A 62 37.66 -2.69 -14.28
N GLU A 63 38.17 -3.53 -15.18
CA GLU A 63 37.81 -3.53 -16.60
C GLU A 63 36.34 -3.93 -16.84
N ALA A 64 35.84 -4.95 -16.12
CA ALA A 64 34.46 -5.41 -16.27
C ALA A 64 33.42 -4.45 -15.66
N PHE A 65 33.82 -3.53 -14.79
CA PHE A 65 32.95 -2.57 -14.13
C PHE A 65 33.29 -1.12 -14.50
N SER A 66 33.86 -0.87 -15.69
CA SER A 66 34.32 0.45 -16.12
C SER A 66 33.21 1.39 -16.62
N TYR A 67 31.94 1.07 -16.39
CA TYR A 67 30.80 1.85 -16.86
C TYR A 67 30.86 3.33 -16.43
N ALA A 68 30.75 4.24 -17.40
CA ALA A 68 30.67 5.68 -17.17
C ALA A 68 29.22 6.18 -17.02
N SER A 69 28.25 5.49 -17.62
CA SER A 69 26.84 5.93 -17.64
C SER A 69 25.84 4.76 -17.60
N PRO A 70 24.55 5.00 -17.26
CA PRO A 70 23.49 4.00 -17.40
C PRO A 70 23.25 3.54 -18.84
N ALA A 71 23.60 4.36 -19.84
CA ALA A 71 23.45 4.02 -21.25
C ALA A 71 24.34 2.83 -21.63
N GLU A 72 25.59 2.80 -21.15
CA GLU A 72 26.51 1.69 -21.38
C GLU A 72 26.01 0.39 -20.73
N VAL A 73 25.48 0.48 -19.50
CA VAL A 73 24.88 -0.68 -18.82
C VAL A 73 23.67 -1.20 -19.60
N PHE A 74 22.83 -0.30 -20.11
CA PHE A 74 21.65 -0.68 -20.90
C PHE A 74 22.02 -1.29 -22.25
N ALA A 75 23.00 -0.72 -22.95
CA ALA A 75 23.53 -1.23 -24.22
C ALA A 75 24.12 -2.64 -24.04
N GLU A 76 24.92 -2.87 -23.00
CA GLU A 76 25.44 -4.21 -22.70
C GLU A 76 24.32 -5.19 -22.36
N HIS A 77 23.36 -4.78 -21.52
CA HIS A 77 22.20 -5.63 -21.21
C HIS A 77 21.39 -5.99 -22.47
N ALA A 78 21.24 -5.04 -23.38
CA ALA A 78 20.57 -5.27 -24.66
C ALA A 78 21.36 -6.26 -25.55
N ALA A 79 22.67 -6.10 -25.66
CA ALA A 79 23.53 -7.04 -26.37
C ALA A 79 23.43 -8.46 -25.80
N LEU A 80 23.47 -8.60 -24.46
CA LEU A 80 23.36 -9.89 -23.77
C LEU A 80 21.99 -10.55 -23.96
N SER A 81 20.92 -9.76 -24.15
CA SER A 81 19.59 -10.33 -24.42
C SER A 81 19.50 -11.07 -25.76
N GLY A 82 20.25 -10.61 -26.77
CA GLY A 82 20.33 -11.24 -28.10
C GLY A 82 21.43 -12.31 -28.22
N PHE A 83 22.47 -12.26 -27.38
CA PHE A 83 23.59 -13.21 -27.43
C PHE A 83 23.14 -14.66 -27.25
N GLU A 84 23.41 -15.53 -28.23
CA GLU A 84 22.96 -16.94 -28.24
C GLU A 84 21.46 -17.10 -27.96
N ASN A 85 20.63 -16.13 -28.39
CA ASN A 85 19.19 -16.24 -28.22
C ASN A 85 18.59 -17.16 -29.28
N ASP A 86 18.90 -16.95 -30.56
CA ASP A 86 18.41 -17.74 -31.70
C ASP A 86 16.88 -17.98 -31.68
N GLY A 87 16.13 -17.05 -31.06
CA GLY A 87 14.68 -17.14 -30.85
C GLY A 87 14.24 -18.18 -29.81
N ALA A 88 15.16 -18.70 -29.00
CA ALA A 88 14.89 -19.65 -27.93
C ALA A 88 14.35 -18.97 -26.65
N ARG A 89 14.66 -17.69 -26.45
CA ARG A 89 14.18 -16.89 -25.31
C ARG A 89 13.25 -15.78 -25.80
N ASP A 90 12.31 -15.41 -24.93
CA ASP A 90 11.22 -14.48 -25.24
C ASP A 90 11.63 -13.02 -25.09
N PHE A 91 12.51 -12.73 -24.13
CA PHE A 91 13.11 -11.44 -23.93
C PHE A 91 14.32 -11.24 -24.86
N ASP A 92 14.18 -10.28 -25.76
CA ASP A 92 15.26 -9.80 -26.63
C ASP A 92 15.03 -8.30 -26.88
N ILE A 93 16.02 -7.46 -26.60
CA ILE A 93 16.02 -6.03 -26.91
C ILE A 93 17.30 -5.64 -27.67
N GLY A 94 17.89 -6.59 -28.40
CA GLY A 94 19.17 -6.45 -29.10
C GLY A 94 19.23 -5.30 -30.11
N ALA A 95 18.09 -4.79 -30.59
CA ALA A 95 18.04 -3.57 -31.41
C ALA A 95 18.73 -2.38 -30.73
N TYR A 96 18.83 -2.39 -29.40
CA TYR A 96 19.45 -1.33 -28.61
C TYR A 96 20.87 -1.66 -28.13
N ALA A 97 21.49 -2.75 -28.62
CA ALA A 97 22.85 -3.15 -28.23
C ALA A 97 23.92 -2.09 -28.55
N GLY A 98 23.69 -1.29 -29.60
CA GLY A 98 24.58 -0.20 -30.02
C GLY A 98 24.10 1.20 -29.63
N VAL A 99 23.15 1.32 -28.71
CA VAL A 99 22.63 2.64 -28.31
C VAL A 99 23.72 3.45 -27.61
N ASP A 100 23.95 4.67 -28.06
CA ASP A 100 24.86 5.61 -27.43
C ASP A 100 24.13 6.47 -26.39
N ALA A 101 24.85 7.42 -25.78
CA ALA A 101 24.27 8.29 -24.76
C ALA A 101 23.11 9.14 -25.31
N GLU A 102 23.24 9.68 -26.52
CA GLU A 102 22.20 10.53 -27.12
C GLU A 102 20.95 9.72 -27.46
N GLY A 103 21.11 8.54 -28.08
CA GLY A 103 20.02 7.61 -28.35
C GLY A 103 19.34 7.09 -27.09
N TYR A 104 20.11 6.84 -26.03
CA TYR A 104 19.56 6.44 -24.73
C TYR A 104 18.75 7.57 -24.08
N GLU A 105 19.22 8.82 -24.20
CA GLU A 105 18.48 9.98 -23.71
C GLU A 105 17.21 10.25 -24.51
N ALA A 106 17.23 10.01 -25.83
CA ALA A 106 16.08 10.16 -26.71
C ALA A 106 15.14 8.94 -26.72
N LEU A 107 15.45 7.88 -25.97
CA LEU A 107 14.74 6.59 -26.04
C LEU A 107 13.24 6.74 -25.76
N GLU A 108 12.44 6.46 -26.79
CA GLU A 108 10.99 6.43 -26.71
C GLU A 108 10.47 5.13 -26.07
N PRO A 109 9.30 5.15 -25.41
CA PRO A 109 8.72 3.94 -24.83
C PRO A 109 8.40 2.85 -25.88
N PHE A 110 9.00 1.67 -25.74
CA PHE A 110 8.77 0.53 -26.64
C PHE A 110 8.39 -0.73 -25.85
N GLN A 111 7.69 -1.68 -26.47
CA GLN A 111 7.43 -2.99 -25.87
C GLN A 111 8.49 -3.99 -26.33
N TRP A 112 9.06 -4.77 -25.41
CA TRP A 112 9.88 -5.92 -25.80
C TRP A 112 8.98 -7.09 -26.26
N PRO A 113 9.45 -7.99 -27.15
CA PRO A 113 10.80 -8.02 -27.73
C PRO A 113 11.03 -6.94 -28.81
N ALA A 114 12.28 -6.49 -28.93
CA ALA A 114 12.82 -5.56 -29.93
C ALA A 114 14.24 -6.03 -30.35
N PRO A 115 14.36 -7.16 -31.06
CA PRO A 115 15.65 -7.76 -31.46
C PRO A 115 16.32 -6.99 -32.61
N SER A 116 17.63 -7.22 -32.80
CA SER A 116 18.43 -6.60 -33.87
C SER A 116 17.92 -6.92 -35.27
N GLN A 117 18.20 -6.05 -36.25
CA GLN A 117 17.92 -6.35 -37.66
C GLN A 117 18.60 -7.65 -38.09
N GLY A 118 17.84 -8.54 -38.74
CA GLY A 118 18.33 -9.85 -39.20
C GLY A 118 18.36 -10.94 -38.12
N ALA A 119 18.22 -10.59 -36.83
CA ALA A 119 17.88 -11.58 -35.83
C ALA A 119 16.48 -12.13 -36.16
N PRO A 120 16.22 -13.43 -35.97
CA PRO A 120 14.89 -13.98 -36.21
C PRO A 120 13.89 -13.33 -35.25
N LEU A 121 13.22 -12.28 -35.73
CA LEU A 121 11.92 -11.84 -35.26
C LEU A 121 10.96 -12.98 -35.60
N TRP A 122 10.92 -14.02 -34.77
CA TRP A 122 9.85 -14.98 -34.93
C TRP A 122 8.57 -14.20 -34.61
N PRO A 123 7.67 -14.00 -35.58
CA PRO A 123 6.72 -12.92 -35.50
C PRO A 123 5.93 -13.13 -34.22
N ALA A 124 6.04 -12.21 -33.26
CA ALA A 124 4.89 -11.90 -32.43
C ALA A 124 3.94 -11.19 -33.39
N GLY A 125 3.31 -11.97 -34.28
CA GLY A 125 2.72 -11.47 -35.51
C GLY A 125 1.59 -10.52 -35.19
N ASP A 126 1.64 -9.37 -35.83
CA ASP A 126 0.57 -8.39 -35.94
C ASP A 126 -0.74 -9.08 -36.35
N LEU A 127 -1.59 -9.35 -35.37
CA LEU A 127 -3.02 -9.35 -35.62
C LEU A 127 -3.51 -7.98 -35.20
N PRO A 128 -3.90 -7.10 -36.16
CA PRO A 128 -4.67 -5.92 -35.81
C PRO A 128 -5.86 -6.38 -34.98
N LEU A 129 -6.22 -5.62 -33.94
CA LEU A 129 -7.51 -5.79 -33.28
C LEU A 129 -8.59 -5.76 -34.38
N LYS A 130 -9.18 -6.90 -34.73
CA LYS A 130 -10.30 -6.94 -35.67
C LYS A 130 -11.45 -6.19 -34.99
N GLY A 131 -11.77 -5.01 -35.48
CA GLY A 131 -13.03 -4.33 -35.17
C GLY A 131 -14.16 -5.21 -35.69
N GLY A 132 -14.72 -6.08 -34.86
CA GLY A 132 -15.73 -7.03 -35.33
C GLY A 132 -16.21 -8.12 -34.38
N ASP A 133 -15.62 -8.34 -33.21
CA ASP A 133 -16.10 -9.37 -32.28
C ASP A 133 -17.36 -8.91 -31.51
N ARG A 134 -18.49 -8.84 -32.22
CA ARG A 134 -19.78 -9.15 -31.61
C ARG A 134 -19.75 -10.63 -31.26
N LEU A 135 -19.84 -10.94 -29.97
CA LEU A 135 -20.03 -12.29 -29.44
C LEU A 135 -21.25 -12.97 -30.10
N SER A 136 -21.02 -13.74 -31.16
CA SER A 136 -21.96 -14.76 -31.62
C SER A 136 -21.39 -16.13 -31.26
N TRP A 137 -21.87 -16.69 -30.15
CA TRP A 137 -21.57 -18.07 -29.75
C TRP A 137 -22.37 -19.05 -30.63
N PRO A 138 -21.73 -20.00 -31.34
CA PRO A 138 -22.41 -21.22 -31.74
C PRO A 138 -22.50 -22.13 -30.51
N SER A 139 -23.72 -22.56 -30.20
CA SER A 139 -24.07 -23.53 -29.17
C SER A 139 -23.26 -24.82 -29.28
N SER A 140 -22.50 -25.15 -28.24
CA SER A 140 -21.87 -26.47 -28.06
C SER A 140 -22.87 -27.44 -27.40
N PRO A 141 -22.98 -28.70 -27.83
CA PRO A 141 -24.07 -29.60 -27.44
C PRO A 141 -23.73 -30.36 -26.16
N ILE A 142 -24.08 -29.81 -24.99
CA ILE A 142 -24.24 -30.59 -23.75
C ILE A 142 -25.49 -30.08 -23.01
N HIS A 143 -26.65 -30.61 -23.39
CA HIS A 143 -27.87 -30.72 -22.56
C HIS A 143 -27.84 -32.16 -21.99
N ASN A 144 -28.06 -32.49 -20.72
CA ASN A 144 -29.07 -32.17 -19.71
C ASN A 144 -28.48 -32.73 -18.38
N VAL A 145 -28.77 -32.23 -17.17
CA VAL A 145 -29.94 -32.58 -16.35
C VAL A 145 -30.01 -31.57 -15.20
N ALA A 146 -31.13 -30.85 -15.08
CA ALA A 146 -31.91 -30.67 -13.84
C ALA A 146 -32.87 -29.48 -13.99
N LYS A 147 -34.17 -29.77 -14.11
CA LYS A 147 -35.26 -28.82 -13.95
C LYS A 147 -35.36 -28.39 -12.47
N ARG A 148 -35.32 -27.09 -12.16
CA ARG A 148 -36.47 -26.33 -11.60
C ARG A 148 -36.13 -24.89 -11.15
N LYS A 149 -37.08 -24.03 -11.55
CA LYS A 149 -37.56 -22.74 -11.01
C LYS A 149 -36.74 -21.45 -11.24
N GLN A 150 -37.39 -20.58 -12.01
CA GLN A 150 -37.09 -19.18 -12.30
C GLN A 150 -36.96 -18.32 -11.05
N SER A 151 -35.95 -17.44 -11.01
CA SER A 151 -36.15 -16.04 -10.61
C SER A 151 -35.05 -15.12 -11.19
N ALA A 152 -35.50 -13.92 -11.59
CA ALA A 152 -34.81 -12.66 -11.89
C ALA A 152 -33.42 -12.63 -12.55
N LYS A 153 -33.36 -12.01 -13.74
CA LYS A 153 -32.14 -11.51 -14.41
C LYS A 153 -31.37 -10.55 -13.49
N LEU A 154 -30.08 -10.82 -13.29
CA LEU A 154 -29.07 -9.83 -12.91
C LEU A 154 -28.03 -9.75 -14.04
N PRO A 155 -27.71 -8.55 -14.58
CA PRO A 155 -26.61 -8.42 -15.53
C PRO A 155 -25.28 -8.41 -14.77
N ILE A 156 -24.45 -9.43 -15.00
CA ILE A 156 -23.03 -9.40 -14.63
C ILE A 156 -22.33 -8.49 -15.64
N SER A 157 -21.95 -7.30 -15.20
CA SER A 157 -21.10 -6.35 -15.94
C SER A 157 -19.63 -6.80 -15.85
N PRO A 158 -18.85 -6.76 -16.94
CA PRO A 158 -17.41 -7.01 -16.88
C PRO A 158 -16.70 -5.91 -16.11
N LEU A 159 -15.75 -6.30 -15.26
CA LEU A 159 -14.93 -5.44 -14.43
C LEU A 159 -14.06 -4.49 -15.27
N GLU A 160 -14.50 -3.24 -15.45
CA GLU A 160 -13.62 -2.12 -15.77
C GLU A 160 -12.86 -1.70 -14.50
N GLY A 161 -11.56 -1.99 -14.44
CA GLY A 161 -10.75 -1.65 -13.28
C GLY A 161 -9.26 -1.99 -13.37
N GLU A 162 -8.70 -2.24 -14.55
CA GLU A 162 -7.26 -2.35 -14.71
C GLU A 162 -6.63 -0.97 -14.87
N MET A 163 -5.67 -0.67 -13.98
CA MET A 163 -4.91 0.57 -13.97
C MET A 163 -3.98 0.65 -15.20
N ALA A 164 -4.46 1.27 -16.28
CA ALA A 164 -3.58 1.89 -17.26
C ALA A 164 -3.11 3.23 -16.69
N GLY A 165 -1.83 3.32 -16.30
CA GLY A 165 -1.21 4.62 -16.01
C GLY A 165 -1.25 5.47 -17.27
N ARG A 166 -1.98 6.59 -17.25
CA ARG A 166 -1.88 7.60 -18.30
C ARG A 166 -0.51 8.31 -18.14
N PRO A 167 0.33 8.38 -19.18
CA PRO A 167 1.38 9.38 -19.23
C PRO A 167 0.71 10.74 -19.46
N GLU A 168 0.85 11.66 -18.51
CA GLU A 168 0.55 13.07 -18.73
C GLU A 168 1.67 13.68 -19.58
N GLY A 169 1.31 14.34 -20.69
CA GLY A 169 2.23 15.09 -21.54
C GLY A 169 1.99 14.89 -23.03
N GLY A 170 0.92 15.50 -23.56
CA GLY A 170 0.69 15.58 -25.01
C GLY A 170 0.55 17.04 -25.42
N ALA A 171 1.68 17.71 -25.67
CA ALA A 171 1.71 18.96 -26.42
C ALA A 171 1.41 18.64 -27.90
N GLN A 172 0.64 19.51 -28.56
CA GLN A 172 0.36 19.44 -29.99
C GLN A 172 1.69 19.50 -30.78
N ALA A 173 2.03 18.42 -31.49
CA ALA A 173 3.16 18.38 -32.41
C ALA A 173 2.68 18.56 -33.85
N GLY A 174 3.09 19.66 -34.48
CA GLY A 174 3.09 19.81 -35.94
C GLY A 174 4.34 19.19 -36.56
N GLY A 175 4.21 18.76 -37.81
CA GLY A 175 5.30 18.57 -38.79
C GLY A 175 6.35 17.50 -38.46
N TRP A 176 6.12 16.27 -38.94
CA TRP A 176 7.10 15.19 -38.96
C TRP A 176 8.18 15.41 -40.04
N PRO A 177 9.48 15.22 -39.75
CA PRO A 177 10.47 14.87 -40.76
C PRO A 177 10.41 13.36 -41.03
N GLU A 178 10.48 12.98 -42.30
CA GLU A 178 10.50 11.59 -42.75
C GLU A 178 11.72 10.83 -42.22
N GLY A 179 11.52 9.66 -41.61
CA GLY A 179 12.63 8.74 -41.36
C GLY A 179 12.60 7.81 -40.16
N VAL A 180 11.52 7.65 -39.39
CA VAL A 180 11.34 6.47 -38.50
C VAL A 180 9.84 6.16 -38.42
N GLY A 181 9.38 5.19 -39.21
CA GLY A 181 8.00 4.76 -39.20
C GLY A 181 7.66 3.97 -37.95
N THR A 182 7.10 4.63 -36.92
CA THR A 182 6.43 3.94 -35.81
C THR A 182 5.02 3.57 -36.24
N THR A 183 4.87 2.48 -37.00
CA THR A 183 3.56 1.84 -37.18
C THR A 183 3.17 1.12 -35.89
N GLY A 184 2.34 1.77 -35.09
CA GLY A 184 1.74 1.20 -33.88
C GLY A 184 0.77 0.07 -34.21
N LEU A 185 1.26 -1.17 -34.25
CA LEU A 185 0.45 -2.36 -34.08
C LEU A 185 0.74 -2.91 -32.68
N GLN A 186 -0.24 -2.79 -31.77
CA GLN A 186 -0.20 -3.49 -30.49
C GLN A 186 -0.39 -5.00 -30.75
N ALA A 187 0.69 -5.70 -31.04
CA ALA A 187 0.66 -7.15 -31.24
C ALA A 187 0.44 -7.86 -29.89
N ARG A 188 -0.64 -8.65 -29.81
CA ARG A 188 -0.91 -9.49 -28.64
C ARG A 188 0.13 -10.62 -28.58
N PHE A 189 0.89 -10.67 -27.49
CA PHE A 189 1.92 -11.68 -27.29
C PHE A 189 1.33 -13.10 -27.39
N PHE A 190 2.02 -14.00 -28.10
CA PHE A 190 1.58 -15.37 -28.41
C PHE A 190 0.32 -15.53 -29.28
N ALA A 191 -0.21 -14.46 -29.90
CA ALA A 191 -1.48 -14.54 -30.64
C ALA A 191 -1.45 -15.50 -31.85
N ASN A 192 -0.27 -15.79 -32.41
CA ASN A 192 -0.10 -16.76 -33.50
C ASN A 192 0.31 -18.17 -33.02
N GLY A 193 0.24 -18.43 -31.71
CA GLY A 193 0.48 -19.75 -31.14
C GLY A 193 1.94 -20.19 -31.08
N ASN A 194 2.91 -19.29 -31.28
CA ASN A 194 4.34 -19.59 -31.17
C ASN A 194 4.85 -19.46 -29.73
N PHE A 195 4.61 -20.48 -28.91
CA PHE A 195 5.07 -20.51 -27.53
C PHE A 195 6.58 -20.76 -27.45
N PHE A 196 7.24 -20.36 -26.36
CA PHE A 196 8.65 -20.66 -26.10
C PHE A 196 8.83 -22.07 -25.51
N THR A 197 8.42 -23.06 -26.30
CA THR A 197 8.61 -24.49 -26.08
C THR A 197 9.34 -25.09 -27.28
N PRO A 198 10.08 -26.21 -27.12
CA PRO A 198 10.81 -26.85 -28.22
C PRO A 198 9.99 -27.11 -29.49
N ASP A 199 8.69 -27.41 -29.36
CA ASP A 199 7.75 -27.67 -30.46
C ASP A 199 6.80 -26.50 -30.74
N ARG A 200 7.03 -25.35 -30.08
CA ARG A 200 6.26 -24.11 -30.17
C ARG A 200 4.79 -24.19 -29.76
N LYS A 201 4.34 -25.30 -29.18
CA LYS A 201 2.97 -25.46 -28.69
C LYS A 201 2.86 -25.16 -27.20
N ALA A 202 1.69 -24.66 -26.78
CA ALA A 202 1.36 -24.58 -25.37
C ALA A 202 1.37 -25.99 -24.75
N ARG A 203 1.94 -26.13 -23.55
CA ARG A 203 1.99 -27.39 -22.83
C ARG A 203 0.92 -27.42 -21.75
N PHE A 204 -0.01 -28.36 -21.87
CA PHE A 204 -0.93 -28.67 -20.79
C PHE A 204 -0.19 -29.42 -19.68
N ILE A 205 -0.32 -28.95 -18.44
CA ILE A 205 0.23 -29.60 -17.26
C ILE A 205 -0.95 -30.01 -16.39
N ALA A 206 -1.16 -31.32 -16.26
CA ALA A 206 -2.16 -31.85 -15.36
C ALA A 206 -1.67 -31.72 -13.91
N ILE A 207 -2.41 -30.96 -13.10
CA ILE A 207 -2.11 -30.79 -11.67
C ILE A 207 -3.13 -31.56 -10.83
N ARG A 208 -2.67 -32.18 -9.74
CA ARG A 208 -3.53 -32.68 -8.68
C ARG A 208 -3.40 -31.74 -7.48
N PRO A 209 -4.47 -31.03 -7.08
CA PRO A 209 -4.39 -30.13 -5.94
C PRO A 209 -4.16 -30.96 -4.66
N THR A 210 -3.16 -30.58 -3.88
CA THR A 210 -2.95 -31.10 -2.53
C THR A 210 -3.86 -30.35 -1.56
N THR A 211 -4.79 -31.05 -0.93
CA THR A 211 -5.65 -30.51 0.14
C THR A 211 -4.96 -30.64 1.49
N GLU A 212 -3.75 -30.11 1.63
CA GLU A 212 -3.09 -30.07 2.94
C GLU A 212 -3.89 -29.11 3.83
N ILE A 213 -4.62 -29.68 4.79
CA ILE A 213 -5.25 -28.92 5.86
C ILE A 213 -4.11 -28.45 6.77
N ARG A 214 -3.78 -27.15 6.69
CA ARG A 214 -2.70 -26.56 7.49
C ARG A 214 -3.15 -26.18 8.90
N THR A 215 -4.45 -26.07 9.13
CA THR A 215 -5.04 -25.74 10.42
C THR A 215 -4.98 -26.92 11.38
N SER A 216 -4.89 -26.64 12.68
CA SER A 216 -5.03 -27.62 13.75
C SER A 216 -6.07 -27.13 14.77
N PRO A 217 -6.48 -27.94 15.76
CA PRO A 217 -7.31 -27.46 16.87
C PRO A 217 -6.72 -26.23 17.58
N ASP A 218 -5.39 -26.14 17.70
CA ASP A 218 -4.68 -25.01 18.34
C ASP A 218 -4.62 -23.75 17.45
N TYR A 219 -4.68 -23.93 16.12
CA TYR A 219 -4.62 -22.87 15.11
C TYR A 219 -5.71 -23.10 14.06
N PRO A 220 -6.99 -22.85 14.41
CA PRO A 220 -8.14 -23.27 13.62
C PRO A 220 -8.48 -22.34 12.45
N LEU A 221 -7.84 -21.18 12.33
CA LEU A 221 -8.12 -20.17 11.33
C LEU A 221 -7.03 -20.13 10.25
N ILE A 222 -7.42 -19.72 9.03
CA ILE A 222 -6.48 -19.45 7.95
C ILE A 222 -6.25 -17.94 7.84
N LEU A 223 -5.04 -17.49 8.13
CA LEU A 223 -4.61 -16.13 7.88
C LEU A 223 -4.08 -15.98 6.45
N ASN A 224 -4.74 -15.10 5.70
CA ASN A 224 -4.26 -14.55 4.45
C ASN A 224 -3.67 -13.15 4.68
N THR A 225 -2.57 -12.84 4.01
CA THR A 225 -1.96 -11.51 4.08
C THR A 225 -2.12 -10.77 2.77
N GLY A 226 -2.19 -9.44 2.80
CA GLY A 226 -2.38 -8.66 1.57
C GLY A 226 -1.85 -7.25 1.65
N ARG A 227 -2.30 -6.44 0.69
CA ARG A 227 -1.92 -5.03 0.60
C ARG A 227 -3.15 -4.15 0.82
N ILE A 228 -2.92 -2.97 1.37
CA ILE A 228 -3.86 -1.85 1.28
C ILE A 228 -3.44 -0.90 0.18
N ARG A 229 -4.38 -0.11 -0.28
CA ARG A 229 -4.19 0.87 -1.34
C ARG A 229 -3.10 1.92 -1.04
N ASP A 230 -3.19 2.54 0.14
CA ASP A 230 -2.46 3.80 0.40
C ASP A 230 -0.99 3.59 0.76
N HIS A 231 -0.58 2.34 0.97
CA HIS A 231 0.78 2.01 1.39
C HIS A 231 1.45 1.04 0.43
N TRP A 232 2.74 1.31 0.17
CA TRP A 232 3.56 0.47 -0.69
C TRP A 232 4.56 -0.30 0.17
N HIS A 233 4.38 -1.63 0.23
CA HIS A 233 5.23 -2.56 0.99
C HIS A 233 5.51 -2.04 2.40
N THR A 234 6.78 -1.94 2.81
CA THR A 234 7.24 -1.60 4.17
C THR A 234 7.08 -0.13 4.55
N MET A 235 6.33 0.65 3.76
CA MET A 235 6.03 2.06 4.03
C MET A 235 7.27 2.97 4.09
N THR A 236 8.42 2.52 3.60
CA THR A 236 9.69 3.29 3.62
C THR A 236 9.56 4.65 2.92
N ARG A 237 8.68 4.75 1.91
CA ARG A 237 8.31 6.01 1.24
C ARG A 237 6.91 6.47 1.63
N THR A 238 5.89 5.62 1.47
CA THR A 238 4.49 6.02 1.66
C THR A 238 4.17 6.39 3.10
N GLY A 239 4.82 5.78 4.10
CA GLY A 239 4.64 6.12 5.52
C GLY A 239 5.24 7.47 5.94
N LYS A 240 6.00 8.12 5.06
CA LYS A 240 6.47 9.50 5.26
C LYS A 240 5.43 10.54 4.82
N SER A 241 4.40 10.13 4.09
CA SER A 241 3.38 11.03 3.56
C SER A 241 2.22 11.17 4.55
N PRO A 242 1.97 12.36 5.11
CA PRO A 242 0.80 12.60 5.96
C PRO A 242 -0.51 12.17 5.28
N ARG A 243 -0.66 12.52 3.99
CA ARG A 243 -1.88 12.26 3.22
C ARG A 243 -2.17 10.77 3.06
N LEU A 244 -1.14 9.95 2.85
CA LEU A 244 -1.32 8.50 2.67
C LEU A 244 -1.57 7.78 4.00
N SER A 245 -1.12 8.33 5.11
CA SER A 245 -1.26 7.75 6.45
C SER A 245 -2.56 8.16 7.17
N GLN A 246 -3.40 9.00 6.56
CA GLN A 246 -4.62 9.51 7.17
C GLN A 246 -5.76 8.49 7.24
N HIS A 247 -5.89 7.64 6.23
CA HIS A 247 -7.00 6.70 6.09
C HIS A 247 -6.85 5.48 7.02
N ILE A 248 -5.72 4.78 6.94
CA ILE A 248 -5.43 3.61 7.79
C ILE A 248 -4.11 3.85 8.50
N ALA A 249 -4.18 4.18 9.79
CA ALA A 249 -3.04 4.57 10.60
C ALA A 249 -2.39 3.41 11.37
N GLU A 250 -3.08 2.30 11.54
CA GLU A 250 -2.67 1.17 12.39
C GLU A 250 -2.92 -0.18 11.70
N PRO A 251 -2.15 -1.22 12.03
CA PRO A 251 -2.35 -2.55 11.45
C PRO A 251 -3.66 -3.14 11.94
N PHE A 252 -4.38 -3.85 11.05
CA PHE A 252 -5.67 -4.46 11.37
C PHE A 252 -5.78 -5.89 10.83
N VAL A 253 -6.80 -6.61 11.32
CA VAL A 253 -7.23 -7.91 10.84
C VAL A 253 -8.73 -7.90 10.58
N GLU A 254 -9.14 -8.32 9.39
CA GLU A 254 -10.55 -8.54 9.05
C GLU A 254 -11.00 -9.91 9.55
N ILE A 255 -12.12 -9.93 10.27
CA ILE A 255 -12.70 -11.10 10.91
C ILE A 255 -14.18 -11.19 10.54
N HIS A 256 -14.66 -12.40 10.18
CA HIS A 256 -16.09 -12.61 9.97
C HIS A 256 -16.87 -12.47 11.30
N PRO A 257 -18.09 -11.89 11.33
CA PRO A 257 -18.86 -11.69 12.56
C PRO A 257 -19.06 -12.95 13.41
N ALA A 258 -19.31 -14.10 12.78
CA ALA A 258 -19.47 -15.36 13.50
C ALA A 258 -18.18 -15.84 14.19
N ASP A 259 -17.01 -15.61 13.58
CA ASP A 259 -15.74 -15.95 14.22
C ASP A 259 -15.41 -14.93 15.32
N ALA A 260 -15.64 -13.65 15.06
CA ALA A 260 -15.48 -12.60 16.07
C ALA A 260 -16.30 -12.92 17.33
N GLN A 261 -17.57 -13.31 17.16
CA GLN A 261 -18.43 -13.79 18.24
C GLN A 261 -17.86 -15.04 18.92
N ARG A 262 -17.45 -16.05 18.14
CA ARG A 262 -16.86 -17.31 18.65
C ARG A 262 -15.63 -17.06 19.53
N PHE A 263 -14.80 -16.08 19.19
CA PHE A 263 -13.55 -15.77 19.91
C PHE A 263 -13.69 -14.57 20.87
N GLY A 264 -14.89 -14.02 21.05
CA GLY A 264 -15.15 -12.91 21.99
C GLY A 264 -14.45 -11.60 21.61
N ILE A 265 -14.34 -11.31 20.31
CA ILE A 265 -13.67 -10.13 19.77
C ILE A 265 -14.72 -9.16 19.23
N GLY A 266 -14.74 -7.95 19.77
CA GLY A 266 -15.56 -6.84 19.28
C GLY A 266 -14.88 -6.07 18.14
N ASP A 267 -15.66 -5.24 17.45
CA ASP A 267 -15.09 -4.32 16.48
C ASP A 267 -14.18 -3.29 17.18
N ALA A 268 -13.09 -2.93 16.51
CA ALA A 268 -12.03 -2.06 17.02
C ALA A 268 -11.31 -2.55 18.31
N ASP A 269 -11.57 -3.77 18.80
CA ASP A 269 -10.71 -4.38 19.82
C ASP A 269 -9.27 -4.54 19.30
N ILE A 270 -8.31 -4.63 20.21
CA ILE A 270 -6.97 -5.11 19.83
C ILE A 270 -6.99 -6.62 19.94
N ALA A 271 -6.61 -7.29 18.86
CA ALA A 271 -6.52 -8.74 18.79
C ALA A 271 -5.07 -9.19 18.67
N ARG A 272 -4.73 -10.25 19.40
CA ARG A 272 -3.50 -11.01 19.18
C ARG A 272 -3.76 -12.10 18.16
N VAL A 273 -3.05 -12.05 17.04
CA VAL A 273 -3.06 -13.13 16.02
C VAL A 273 -1.77 -13.91 16.17
N SER A 274 -1.86 -15.22 16.39
CA SER A 274 -0.70 -16.08 16.65
C SER A 274 -0.62 -17.26 15.68
N SER A 275 0.59 -17.70 15.41
CA SER A 275 0.91 -18.98 14.74
C SER A 275 1.98 -19.72 15.56
N PRO A 276 2.38 -20.95 15.19
CA PRO A 276 3.48 -21.64 15.86
C PRO A 276 4.82 -20.86 15.89
N ARG A 277 4.96 -19.80 15.09
CA ARG A 277 6.20 -19.01 14.96
C ARG A 277 6.22 -17.75 15.82
N GLY A 278 5.07 -17.31 16.33
CA GLY A 278 4.96 -16.10 17.12
C GLY A 278 3.59 -15.46 17.00
N ASP A 279 3.51 -14.19 17.37
CA ASP A 279 2.26 -13.45 17.40
C ASP A 279 2.45 -11.99 16.99
N VAL A 280 1.33 -11.36 16.61
CA VAL A 280 1.22 -9.93 16.32
C VAL A 280 0.03 -9.34 17.08
N LEU A 281 0.07 -8.03 17.31
CA LEU A 281 -1.06 -7.26 17.82
C LEU A 281 -1.58 -6.32 16.73
N VAL A 282 -2.88 -6.41 16.47
CA VAL A 282 -3.56 -5.69 15.38
C VAL A 282 -4.97 -5.28 15.79
N ARG A 283 -5.50 -4.22 15.18
CA ARG A 283 -6.89 -3.79 15.36
C ARG A 283 -7.85 -4.79 14.72
N ALA A 284 -8.91 -5.19 15.40
CA ALA A 284 -9.99 -6.00 14.84
C ALA A 284 -10.89 -5.13 13.94
N LEU A 285 -11.17 -5.62 12.74
CA LEU A 285 -12.20 -5.09 11.85
C LEU A 285 -13.22 -6.21 11.60
N VAL A 286 -14.40 -6.10 12.20
CA VAL A 286 -15.44 -7.14 12.05
C VAL A 286 -16.25 -6.84 10.80
N THR A 287 -16.21 -7.76 9.82
CA THR A 287 -16.85 -7.54 8.52
C THR A 287 -17.35 -8.83 7.87
N ALA A 288 -18.57 -8.80 7.34
CA ALA A 288 -19.16 -9.91 6.59
C ALA A 288 -18.50 -10.15 5.22
N ARG A 289 -17.61 -9.26 4.77
CA ARG A 289 -16.80 -9.47 3.56
C ARG A 289 -15.77 -10.58 3.76
N GLN A 290 -15.38 -10.83 5.00
CA GLN A 290 -14.44 -11.88 5.32
C GLN A 290 -15.14 -13.24 5.33
N ARG A 291 -14.48 -14.27 4.80
CA ARG A 291 -14.97 -15.65 4.87
C ARG A 291 -14.83 -16.21 6.28
N GLN A 292 -15.87 -16.86 6.80
CA GLN A 292 -15.79 -17.58 8.07
C GLN A 292 -14.67 -18.66 8.05
N GLY A 293 -13.93 -18.78 9.15
CA GLY A 293 -12.74 -19.62 9.29
C GLY A 293 -11.47 -19.00 8.70
N SER A 294 -11.53 -17.76 8.20
CA SER A 294 -10.41 -17.06 7.56
C SER A 294 -10.22 -15.66 8.13
N LEU A 295 -8.96 -15.21 8.15
CA LEU A 295 -8.52 -13.89 8.57
C LEU A 295 -7.79 -13.20 7.40
N PHE A 296 -7.84 -11.87 7.35
CA PHE A 296 -7.07 -11.07 6.40
C PHE A 296 -6.37 -9.95 7.14
N ALA A 297 -5.05 -9.85 6.98
CA ALA A 297 -4.28 -8.75 7.56
C ALA A 297 -3.30 -8.15 6.54
N PRO A 298 -3.19 -6.83 6.42
CA PRO A 298 -2.21 -6.25 5.51
C PRO A 298 -0.77 -6.39 6.02
N MET A 299 0.17 -6.64 5.11
CA MET A 299 1.59 -6.92 5.44
C MET A 299 2.47 -5.66 5.66
N HIS A 300 1.90 -4.45 5.63
CA HIS A 300 2.69 -3.23 5.46
C HIS A 300 3.51 -2.80 6.69
N TRP A 301 2.98 -3.07 7.88
CA TRP A 301 3.58 -2.56 9.12
C TRP A 301 4.86 -3.34 9.47
N THR A 302 5.87 -2.57 9.84
CA THR A 302 7.15 -3.07 10.36
C THR A 302 7.36 -2.49 11.74
N ASP A 303 8.41 -2.91 12.44
CA ASP A 303 8.75 -2.33 13.76
C ASP A 303 9.23 -0.87 13.69
N GLN A 304 9.15 -0.22 12.52
CA GLN A 304 9.22 1.24 12.39
C GLN A 304 7.85 1.91 12.55
N PHE A 305 6.74 1.20 12.38
CA PHE A 305 5.40 1.79 12.37
C PHE A 305 4.46 1.15 13.37
N SER A 306 4.82 0.03 13.99
CA SER A 306 4.07 -0.58 15.08
C SER A 306 4.94 -1.40 16.03
N ALA A 307 4.45 -1.64 17.25
CA ALA A 307 5.13 -2.44 18.27
C ALA A 307 5.40 -3.88 17.81
N LYS A 308 4.31 -4.55 17.40
CA LYS A 308 4.28 -5.98 17.11
C LYS A 308 3.35 -6.28 15.93
N GLY A 309 3.40 -5.48 14.87
CA GLY A 309 2.50 -5.60 13.72
C GLY A 309 3.12 -6.22 12.47
N ARG A 310 4.26 -6.92 12.58
CA ARG A 310 4.97 -7.49 11.42
C ARG A 310 4.40 -8.87 11.06
N LEU A 311 3.41 -8.92 10.18
CA LEU A 311 2.68 -10.15 9.85
C LEU A 311 3.56 -11.29 9.32
N ASP A 312 4.66 -10.98 8.63
CA ASP A 312 5.58 -11.98 8.08
C ASP A 312 6.25 -12.85 9.17
N THR A 313 6.23 -12.44 10.46
CA THR A 313 6.72 -13.30 11.56
C THR A 313 5.85 -14.53 11.79
N LEU A 314 4.60 -14.50 11.34
CA LEU A 314 3.66 -15.61 11.47
C LEU A 314 3.85 -16.67 10.39
N THR A 315 4.46 -16.31 9.25
CA THR A 315 4.51 -17.15 8.06
C THR A 315 5.64 -18.17 8.15
N ALA A 316 5.33 -19.43 7.83
CA ALA A 316 6.34 -20.48 7.69
C ALA A 316 7.16 -20.29 6.41
N PRO A 317 8.47 -20.60 6.42
CA PRO A 317 9.35 -20.48 5.26
C PRO A 317 9.14 -21.64 4.27
N LEU A 318 7.88 -21.84 3.86
CA LEU A 318 7.48 -22.84 2.88
C LEU A 318 7.59 -22.21 1.50
N THR A 319 8.26 -22.90 0.59
CA THR A 319 8.43 -22.46 -0.80
C THR A 319 7.94 -23.54 -1.75
N ASP A 320 7.38 -23.11 -2.88
CA ASP A 320 7.14 -24.00 -4.01
C ASP A 320 8.48 -24.62 -4.48
N PRO A 321 8.59 -25.95 -4.60
CA PRO A 321 9.85 -26.61 -4.92
C PRO A 321 10.37 -26.34 -6.34
N ILE A 322 9.52 -25.83 -7.23
CA ILE A 322 9.90 -25.53 -8.63
C ILE A 322 10.40 -24.08 -8.76
N SER A 323 9.62 -23.12 -8.25
CA SER A 323 9.86 -21.68 -8.43
C SER A 323 10.58 -21.02 -7.25
N GLY A 324 10.63 -21.67 -6.09
CA GLY A 324 11.12 -21.06 -4.84
C GLY A 324 10.18 -19.99 -4.25
N GLN A 325 8.99 -19.80 -4.82
CA GLN A 325 8.06 -18.77 -4.34
C GLN A 325 7.48 -19.11 -2.96
N PRO A 326 7.43 -18.16 -2.02
CA PRO A 326 6.95 -18.43 -0.66
C PRO A 326 5.42 -18.53 -0.58
N ALA A 327 4.93 -19.45 0.26
CA ALA A 327 3.50 -19.69 0.48
C ALA A 327 2.85 -18.69 1.46
N LEU A 328 2.85 -17.39 1.11
CA LEU A 328 2.48 -16.28 2.01
C LEU A 328 0.97 -16.13 2.31
N LYS A 329 0.10 -16.90 1.64
CA LYS A 329 -1.36 -16.68 1.63
C LYS A 329 -2.17 -17.67 2.45
N HIS A 330 -1.49 -18.58 3.14
CA HIS A 330 -2.15 -19.68 3.84
C HIS A 330 -1.36 -20.06 5.09
N VAL A 331 -1.54 -19.24 6.14
CA VAL A 331 -0.92 -19.42 7.46
C VAL A 331 -1.96 -19.91 8.44
N ALA A 332 -1.69 -21.02 9.15
CA ALA A 332 -2.55 -21.45 10.25
C ALA A 332 -2.39 -20.52 11.45
N ALA A 333 -3.50 -20.02 11.96
CA ALA A 333 -3.52 -19.01 13.00
C ALA A 333 -4.62 -19.25 14.04
N ARG A 334 -4.42 -18.64 15.21
CA ARG A 334 -5.44 -18.42 16.23
C ARG A 334 -5.54 -16.92 16.51
N ILE A 335 -6.68 -16.52 17.04
CA ILE A 335 -6.94 -15.13 17.41
C ILE A 335 -7.54 -15.06 18.80
N GLU A 336 -7.12 -14.07 19.58
CA GLU A 336 -7.64 -13.80 20.92
C GLU A 336 -7.68 -12.29 21.18
N LYS A 337 -8.60 -11.85 22.04
CA LYS A 337 -8.65 -10.45 22.47
C LYS A 337 -7.44 -10.12 23.34
N PHE A 338 -6.74 -9.02 23.03
CA PHE A 338 -5.69 -8.49 23.88
C PHE A 338 -6.32 -7.77 25.08
N ALA A 339 -5.99 -8.23 26.29
CA ALA A 339 -6.51 -7.67 27.55
C ALA A 339 -5.76 -6.39 27.94
N ALA A 340 -5.99 -5.30 27.21
CA ALA A 340 -5.47 -3.99 27.57
C ALA A 340 -6.16 -3.44 28.84
N LYS A 341 -5.39 -2.81 29.71
CA LYS A 341 -5.86 -2.09 30.91
C LYS A 341 -6.20 -0.64 30.62
N ALA A 342 -5.49 -0.05 29.67
CA ALA A 342 -5.73 1.30 29.19
C ALA A 342 -5.47 1.40 27.69
N PHE A 343 -6.21 2.29 27.03
CA PHE A 343 -6.06 2.67 25.64
C PHE A 343 -5.63 4.12 25.57
N GLY A 344 -4.77 4.44 24.60
CA GLY A 344 -4.28 5.79 24.41
C GLY A 344 -4.34 6.24 22.95
N PHE A 345 -4.54 7.53 22.75
CA PHE A 345 -4.29 8.22 21.50
C PHE A 345 -3.39 9.42 21.77
N ALA A 346 -2.39 9.65 20.93
CA ALA A 346 -1.53 10.80 21.06
C ALA A 346 -1.23 11.45 19.71
N VAL A 347 -0.87 12.73 19.78
CA VAL A 347 -0.32 13.50 18.68
C VAL A 347 0.96 14.17 19.15
N THR A 348 2.01 14.15 18.34
CA THR A 348 3.34 14.65 18.70
C THR A 348 3.99 15.34 17.52
N ARG A 349 4.72 16.45 17.73
CA ARG A 349 5.48 17.08 16.62
C ARG A 349 6.68 16.22 16.20
N ARG A 350 7.40 15.71 17.20
CA ARG A 350 8.57 14.85 17.00
C ARG A 350 8.12 13.40 16.84
N ARG A 351 8.94 12.60 16.17
CA ARG A 351 8.67 11.17 16.01
C ARG A 351 8.76 10.50 17.40
N PRO A 352 7.70 9.82 17.86
CA PRO A 352 7.68 9.21 19.18
C PRO A 352 8.38 7.84 19.17
N GLU A 353 8.87 7.44 20.34
CA GLU A 353 9.42 6.11 20.65
C GLU A 353 8.63 5.55 21.86
N PRO A 354 7.45 4.92 21.63
CA PRO A 354 6.51 4.57 22.69
C PRO A 354 6.86 3.22 23.34
N ASP A 355 8.06 3.10 23.90
CA ASP A 355 8.64 1.82 24.31
C ASP A 355 7.94 1.14 25.50
N THR A 356 7.19 1.89 26.31
CA THR A 356 6.43 1.35 27.46
C THR A 356 5.05 0.81 27.08
N ALA A 357 4.55 1.10 25.87
CA ALA A 357 3.24 0.65 25.43
C ALA A 357 3.31 -0.76 24.84
N ALA A 358 2.49 -1.67 25.34
CA ALA A 358 2.41 -3.05 24.84
C ALA A 358 1.92 -3.10 23.37
N TYR A 359 1.01 -2.19 23.01
CA TYR A 359 0.60 -1.91 21.64
C TYR A 359 0.90 -0.46 21.31
N TRP A 360 1.53 -0.24 20.17
CA TRP A 360 1.59 1.08 19.56
C TRP A 360 1.58 0.98 18.04
N ALA A 361 1.00 2.00 17.40
CA ALA A 361 1.10 2.23 15.95
C ALA A 361 1.29 3.72 15.68
N VAL A 362 2.29 4.07 14.87
CA VAL A 362 2.62 5.46 14.53
C VAL A 362 2.36 5.74 13.06
N ALA A 363 1.75 6.89 12.79
CA ALA A 363 1.43 7.35 11.45
C ALA A 363 1.82 8.82 11.29
N LYS A 364 2.37 9.20 10.13
CA LYS A 364 2.70 10.59 9.85
C LYS A 364 1.40 11.39 9.70
N CYS A 365 1.34 12.57 10.29
CA CYS A 365 0.29 13.56 10.04
C CYS A 365 0.91 14.93 9.70
N LYS A 366 0.05 15.92 9.39
CA LYS A 366 0.48 17.30 9.18
C LYS A 366 1.02 17.84 10.50
N GLY A 367 2.17 18.52 10.48
CA GLY A 367 2.81 19.03 11.70
C GLY A 367 3.54 17.99 12.56
N GLY A 368 3.27 16.69 12.41
CA GLY A 368 3.94 15.68 13.25
C GLY A 368 3.51 14.23 13.03
N TRP A 369 3.16 13.55 14.11
CA TRP A 369 2.81 12.14 14.17
C TRP A 369 1.54 11.96 15.00
N ARG A 370 0.77 10.93 14.66
CA ARG A 370 -0.30 10.39 15.51
C ARG A 370 0.10 8.99 15.96
N VAL A 371 -0.35 8.63 17.16
CA VAL A 371 -0.02 7.38 17.83
C VAL A 371 -1.28 6.76 18.41
N GLU A 372 -1.55 5.52 18.06
CA GLU A 372 -2.53 4.69 18.77
C GLU A 372 -1.74 3.82 19.78
N LEU A 373 -2.26 3.67 21.00
CA LEU A 373 -1.58 3.03 22.12
C LEU A 373 -2.52 2.07 22.86
N ALA A 374 -1.97 1.00 23.42
CA ALA A 374 -2.61 0.27 24.51
C ALA A 374 -1.58 -0.34 25.46
N PHE A 375 -1.99 -0.49 26.71
CA PHE A 375 -1.12 -0.84 27.82
C PHE A 375 -1.61 -2.11 28.50
N ALA A 376 -0.69 -3.01 28.83
CA ALA A 376 -0.97 -4.24 29.56
C ALA A 376 -1.07 -4.02 31.08
N GLU A 377 -0.44 -2.96 31.57
CA GLU A 377 -0.37 -2.56 32.97
C GLU A 377 -1.24 -1.32 33.20
N ASP A 378 -1.73 -1.13 34.43
CA ASP A 378 -2.54 0.01 34.87
C ASP A 378 -1.76 1.05 35.71
N ASP A 379 -0.63 0.66 36.30
CA ASP A 379 0.27 1.55 37.05
C ASP A 379 1.27 2.26 36.12
N ILE A 380 0.78 3.26 35.39
CA ILE A 380 1.60 4.08 34.48
C ILE A 380 1.67 5.51 34.99
N ASP A 381 2.88 6.02 35.17
CA ASP A 381 3.11 7.47 35.31
C ASP A 381 2.80 8.16 33.98
N TRP A 382 1.53 8.56 33.81
CA TRP A 382 1.05 9.21 32.59
C TRP A 382 1.77 10.53 32.30
N ALA A 383 2.19 11.27 33.33
CA ALA A 383 2.91 12.52 33.14
C ALA A 383 4.32 12.27 32.62
N GLY A 384 5.06 11.34 33.24
CA GLY A 384 6.37 10.91 32.76
C GLY A 384 6.31 10.30 31.36
N PHE A 385 5.31 9.45 31.11
CA PHE A 385 5.08 8.86 29.78
C PHE A 385 4.78 9.93 28.73
N ALA A 386 3.88 10.88 29.00
CA ALA A 386 3.59 11.98 28.10
C ALA A 386 4.83 12.85 27.82
N GLY A 387 5.60 13.19 28.84
CA GLY A 387 6.85 13.96 28.70
C GLY A 387 7.84 13.27 27.77
N SER A 388 8.09 11.97 27.96
CA SER A 388 8.95 11.16 27.10
C SER A 388 8.40 11.08 25.66
N LEU A 389 7.11 10.79 25.52
CA LEU A 389 6.44 10.62 24.23
C LEU A 389 6.50 11.89 23.36
N PHE A 390 6.33 13.07 23.98
CA PHE A 390 6.33 14.34 23.26
C PHE A 390 7.74 14.83 22.92
N GLY A 391 8.74 14.44 23.71
CA GLY A 391 10.09 15.00 23.63
C GLY A 391 10.08 16.52 23.79
N ALA A 392 9.21 17.03 24.67
CA ALA A 392 9.00 18.45 24.90
C ALA A 392 10.26 19.09 25.55
N PRO A 393 10.59 20.36 25.22
CA PRO A 393 11.74 21.02 25.80
C PRO A 393 11.56 21.29 27.30
N VAL A 394 12.68 21.46 27.99
CA VAL A 394 12.69 21.90 29.39
C VAL A 394 12.00 23.26 29.50
N GLY A 395 10.98 23.37 30.34
CA GLY A 395 10.19 24.59 30.52
C GLY A 395 8.91 24.67 29.68
N ALA A 396 8.57 23.63 28.90
CA ALA A 396 7.27 23.54 28.23
C ALA A 396 6.11 23.62 29.25
N GLU A 397 5.06 24.37 28.92
CA GLU A 397 3.84 24.42 29.73
C GLU A 397 3.09 23.11 29.58
N ILE A 398 2.78 22.44 30.71
CA ILE A 398 2.01 21.20 30.73
C ILE A 398 0.62 21.49 31.31
N LEU A 399 -0.40 21.16 30.54
CA LEU A 399 -1.79 21.12 31.00
C LEU A 399 -2.22 19.67 31.15
N ALA A 400 -2.75 19.32 32.31
CA ALA A 400 -3.22 17.97 32.60
C ALA A 400 -4.63 17.99 33.18
N TYR A 401 -5.45 17.06 32.72
CA TYR A 401 -6.77 16.73 33.26
C TYR A 401 -6.78 15.25 33.63
N HIS A 402 -7.28 14.94 34.83
CA HIS A 402 -7.40 13.58 35.33
C HIS A 402 -8.78 13.43 35.95
N ASP A 403 -9.56 12.52 35.38
CA ASP A 403 -10.82 12.03 35.95
C ASP A 403 -10.57 10.68 36.64
N ARG A 404 -10.47 10.69 37.97
CA ARG A 404 -10.13 9.50 38.76
C ARG A 404 -11.24 8.45 38.69
N ASP A 405 -12.49 8.88 38.64
CA ASP A 405 -13.65 7.99 38.67
C ASP A 405 -13.83 7.30 37.32
N ALA A 406 -13.58 8.03 36.22
CA ALA A 406 -13.63 7.47 34.87
C ALA A 406 -12.31 6.85 34.37
N GLY A 407 -11.22 6.97 35.14
CA GLY A 407 -9.88 6.52 34.77
C GLY A 407 -9.30 7.23 33.53
N GLN A 408 -9.72 8.48 33.28
CA GLN A 408 -9.29 9.23 32.10
C GLN A 408 -8.13 10.16 32.42
N HIS A 409 -7.13 10.17 31.55
CA HIS A 409 -6.00 11.09 31.62
C HIS A 409 -5.84 11.82 30.31
N ARG A 410 -5.65 13.14 30.38
CA ARG A 410 -5.45 13.99 29.21
C ARG A 410 -4.35 14.98 29.51
N ILE A 411 -3.30 14.97 28.71
CA ILE A 411 -2.08 15.74 28.96
C ILE A 411 -1.68 16.41 27.66
N ALA A 412 -1.46 17.71 27.68
CA ALA A 412 -0.94 18.48 26.56
C ALA A 412 0.27 19.30 26.99
N ALA A 413 1.30 19.36 26.14
CA ALA A 413 2.50 20.16 26.39
C ALA A 413 2.67 21.21 25.29
N PHE A 414 3.00 22.44 25.68
CA PHE A 414 3.17 23.58 24.78
C PHE A 414 4.58 24.16 24.91
N ASP A 415 5.21 24.41 23.77
CA ASP A 415 6.47 25.13 23.65
C ASP A 415 6.17 26.52 23.07
N GLY A 416 6.14 27.53 23.94
CA GLY A 416 5.54 28.83 23.61
C GLY A 416 4.07 28.68 23.24
N ASP A 417 3.72 29.07 22.01
CA ASP A 417 2.36 28.94 21.44
C ASP A 417 2.15 27.63 20.65
N GLN A 418 3.19 26.80 20.54
CA GLN A 418 3.13 25.60 19.72
C GLN A 418 2.81 24.37 20.57
N LEU A 419 1.79 23.59 20.17
CA LEU A 419 1.52 22.28 20.77
C LEU A 419 2.67 21.30 20.47
N SER A 420 3.45 20.92 21.48
CA SER A 420 4.50 19.88 21.36
C SER A 420 3.90 18.49 21.22
N GLY A 421 2.83 18.21 21.99
CA GLY A 421 2.04 16.99 21.87
C GLY A 421 0.86 16.96 22.83
N ALA A 422 -0.07 16.06 22.57
CA ALA A 422 -1.21 15.76 23.44
C ALA A 422 -1.44 14.25 23.52
N LEU A 423 -1.80 13.77 24.71
CA LEU A 423 -2.06 12.37 25.05
C LEU A 423 -3.45 12.29 25.68
N PHE A 424 -4.24 11.32 25.23
CA PHE A 424 -5.57 11.00 25.73
C PHE A 424 -5.60 9.53 26.08
N VAL A 425 -5.95 9.20 27.33
CA VAL A 425 -5.98 7.84 27.86
C VAL A 425 -7.32 7.56 28.53
N ALA A 426 -7.83 6.34 28.35
CA ALA A 426 -9.03 5.85 29.00
C ALA A 426 -8.97 4.32 29.19
N PRO A 427 -9.72 3.74 30.14
CA PRO A 427 -9.84 2.28 30.31
C PRO A 427 -10.62 1.61 29.16
N GLY A 428 -11.34 2.41 28.36
CA GLY A 428 -12.10 1.95 27.18
C GLY A 428 -11.81 2.81 25.95
N PRO A 429 -12.73 2.89 24.97
CA PRO A 429 -12.57 3.70 23.78
C PRO A 429 -12.18 5.16 24.10
N VAL A 430 -11.06 5.62 23.54
CA VAL A 430 -10.54 6.97 23.79
C VAL A 430 -11.40 8.01 23.06
N ALA A 431 -12.08 8.87 23.81
CA ALA A 431 -13.02 9.87 23.29
C ALA A 431 -12.30 11.14 22.80
N VAL A 432 -11.74 11.08 21.59
CA VAL A 432 -11.08 12.21 20.91
C VAL A 432 -11.23 12.09 19.39
N SER A 433 -11.47 13.21 18.71
CA SER A 433 -11.40 13.24 17.24
C SER A 433 -9.93 13.21 16.80
N ARG A 434 -9.51 12.08 16.21
CA ARG A 434 -8.10 11.88 15.81
C ARG A 434 -7.65 12.85 14.73
N GLY A 435 -8.53 13.17 13.78
CA GLY A 435 -8.26 14.12 12.69
C GLY A 435 -8.02 15.52 13.25
N TRP A 436 -8.99 16.04 14.02
CA TRP A 436 -8.90 17.35 14.64
C TRP A 436 -7.68 17.49 15.55
N ALA A 437 -7.42 16.51 16.43
CA ALA A 437 -6.27 16.55 17.33
C ALA A 437 -4.93 16.60 16.56
N ALA A 438 -4.82 15.87 15.46
CA ALA A 438 -3.63 15.90 14.61
C ALA A 438 -3.42 17.26 13.92
N GLU A 439 -4.50 17.95 13.56
CA GLU A 439 -4.45 19.29 12.96
C GLU A 439 -3.94 20.35 13.93
N GLN A 440 -4.18 20.18 15.24
CA GLN A 440 -3.72 21.12 16.27
C GLN A 440 -2.19 21.25 16.36
N LEU A 441 -1.44 20.27 15.84
CA LEU A 441 0.02 20.35 15.71
C LEU A 441 0.50 21.41 14.71
N SER A 442 -0.39 21.98 13.91
CA SER A 442 -0.06 23.04 12.92
C SER A 442 -0.74 24.38 13.24
N VAL A 443 -1.34 24.51 14.43
CA VAL A 443 -2.05 25.70 14.88
C VAL A 443 -1.25 26.36 16.01
N ASP A 444 -1.29 27.69 16.04
CA ASP A 444 -0.72 28.52 17.10
C ASP A 444 -1.77 28.70 18.20
N HIS A 445 -1.43 28.35 19.44
CA HIS A 445 -2.35 28.35 20.58
C HIS A 445 -2.05 29.50 21.53
N VAL A 446 -2.28 30.73 21.08
CA VAL A 446 -2.04 31.94 21.89
C VAL A 446 -3.06 32.07 23.03
N ASP A 447 -4.33 31.72 22.77
CA ASP A 447 -5.38 31.77 23.78
C ASP A 447 -5.36 30.53 24.69
N ARG A 448 -5.38 30.77 25.99
CA ARG A 448 -5.50 29.73 27.01
C ARG A 448 -6.77 28.90 26.83
N ARG A 449 -7.85 29.47 26.32
CA ARG A 449 -9.11 28.76 26.04
C ARG A 449 -8.91 27.67 24.98
N ASP A 450 -8.14 27.95 23.94
CA ASP A 450 -7.83 26.98 22.88
C ASP A 450 -6.96 25.84 23.41
N ARG A 451 -5.98 26.16 24.28
CA ARG A 451 -5.18 25.15 24.98
C ARG A 451 -6.04 24.22 25.85
N LEU A 452 -7.04 24.77 26.55
CA LEU A 452 -7.98 23.97 27.33
C LEU A 452 -8.89 23.11 26.43
N ALA A 453 -9.28 23.59 25.25
CA ALA A 453 -10.05 22.80 24.29
C ALA A 453 -9.26 21.57 23.80
N ILE A 454 -7.94 21.69 23.59
CA ILE A 454 -7.06 20.54 23.30
C ILE A 454 -7.16 19.48 24.39
N VAL A 455 -7.02 19.87 25.66
CA VAL A 455 -7.13 18.94 26.79
C VAL A 455 -8.54 18.35 26.88
N ALA A 456 -9.58 19.10 26.50
CA ALA A 456 -10.95 18.61 26.42
C ALA A 456 -11.18 17.60 25.26
N GLY A 457 -10.26 17.50 24.30
CA GLY A 457 -10.29 16.50 23.22
C GLY A 457 -11.34 16.73 22.15
N ARG A 458 -11.90 17.95 22.06
CA ARG A 458 -12.96 18.32 21.11
C ARG A 458 -12.76 19.75 20.59
N PRO A 459 -13.17 20.05 19.35
CA PRO A 459 -13.15 21.42 18.83
C PRO A 459 -14.01 22.36 19.70
N GLY A 460 -13.50 23.57 19.94
CA GLY A 460 -14.15 24.60 20.75
C GLY A 460 -15.17 25.49 19.99
N GLY A 461 -15.56 25.13 18.75
CA GLY A 461 -16.40 25.97 17.88
C GLY A 461 -17.00 25.24 16.67
N VAL A 462 -17.50 26.01 15.68
CA VAL A 462 -18.28 25.57 14.48
C VAL A 462 -17.48 24.75 13.46
N ASP A 463 -16.20 24.45 13.72
CA ASP A 463 -15.38 23.68 12.80
C ASP A 463 -15.90 22.24 12.71
N VAL A 464 -16.34 21.85 11.51
CA VAL A 464 -17.08 20.60 11.30
C VAL A 464 -16.08 19.46 11.27
N ASP A 465 -16.13 18.57 12.28
CA ASP A 465 -15.36 17.33 12.27
C ASP A 465 -15.69 16.54 11.00
N ARG A 466 -14.68 16.39 10.13
CA ARG A 466 -14.81 15.68 8.86
C ARG A 466 -15.01 14.17 9.07
N GLY A 467 -14.72 13.66 10.26
CA GLY A 467 -14.73 12.24 10.58
C GLY A 467 -13.55 11.50 9.95
N ALA A 468 -13.63 10.16 9.94
CA ALA A 468 -12.58 9.32 9.35
C ALA A 468 -12.39 9.65 7.86
N ILE A 469 -11.14 9.76 7.42
CA ILE A 469 -10.81 10.06 6.01
C ILE A 469 -11.14 8.84 5.15
N VAL A 470 -12.02 9.03 4.17
CA VAL A 470 -12.45 8.00 3.20
C VAL A 470 -11.70 8.18 1.87
N CYS A 471 -11.52 9.42 1.43
CA CYS A 471 -10.81 9.73 0.18
C CYS A 471 -9.46 10.40 0.46
N SER A 472 -8.37 9.63 0.47
CA SER A 472 -7.00 10.15 0.67
C SER A 472 -6.54 11.08 -0.46
N CYS A 473 -7.11 11.00 -1.67
CA CYS A 473 -6.72 11.87 -2.79
C CYS A 473 -7.04 13.34 -2.51
N PHE A 474 -8.25 13.60 -2.01
CA PHE A 474 -8.80 14.95 -1.81
C PHE A 474 -9.06 15.28 -0.34
N GLY A 475 -8.75 14.38 0.60
CA GLY A 475 -8.90 14.62 2.04
C GLY A 475 -10.35 14.69 2.50
N VAL A 476 -11.25 13.94 1.87
CA VAL A 476 -12.69 13.93 2.19
C VAL A 476 -12.99 12.88 3.25
N GLY A 477 -13.69 13.29 4.32
CA GLY A 477 -14.06 12.44 5.44
C GLY A 477 -15.50 11.93 5.43
N ALA A 478 -15.77 10.93 6.27
CA ALA A 478 -17.05 10.23 6.37
C ALA A 478 -18.22 11.17 6.74
N ASN A 479 -18.01 12.14 7.64
CA ASN A 479 -19.06 13.07 8.04
C ASN A 479 -19.40 14.06 6.91
N GLN A 480 -18.42 14.45 6.10
CA GLN A 480 -18.67 15.28 4.91
C GLN A 480 -19.47 14.52 3.86
N ILE A 481 -19.18 13.23 3.67
CA ILE A 481 -19.96 12.35 2.77
C ILE A 481 -21.37 12.19 3.32
N ALA A 482 -21.55 11.87 4.60
CA ALA A 482 -22.86 11.73 5.22
C ALA A 482 -23.69 13.02 5.12
N GLU A 483 -23.07 14.19 5.33
CA GLU A 483 -23.71 15.49 5.12
C GLU A 483 -24.14 15.71 3.67
N ALA A 484 -23.28 15.38 2.70
CA ALA A 484 -23.62 15.48 1.29
C ALA A 484 -24.78 14.52 0.92
N VAL A 485 -24.83 13.32 1.50
CA VAL A 485 -25.95 12.38 1.34
C VAL A 485 -27.24 12.98 1.89
N ARG A 486 -27.20 13.58 3.10
CA ARG A 486 -28.36 14.28 3.68
C ARG A 486 -28.84 15.46 2.83
N ARG A 487 -27.94 16.10 2.07
CA ARG A 487 -28.26 17.15 1.09
C ARG A 487 -28.71 16.61 -0.29
N GLY A 488 -28.92 15.30 -0.42
CA GLY A 488 -29.47 14.68 -1.63
C GLY A 488 -28.45 13.96 -2.54
N CYS A 489 -27.18 13.83 -2.15
CA CYS A 489 -26.20 13.07 -2.93
C CYS A 489 -26.33 11.55 -2.75
N GLY A 490 -27.37 10.94 -3.33
CA GLY A 490 -27.68 9.51 -3.18
C GLY A 490 -26.84 8.54 -4.03
N SER A 491 -25.76 8.98 -4.67
CA SER A 491 -24.91 8.11 -5.50
C SER A 491 -23.44 8.50 -5.43
N VAL A 492 -22.55 7.53 -5.71
CA VAL A 492 -21.10 7.76 -5.78
C VAL A 492 -20.75 8.85 -6.81
N ALA A 493 -21.49 8.93 -7.93
CA ALA A 493 -21.27 9.97 -8.93
C ALA A 493 -21.69 11.37 -8.42
N ALA A 494 -22.80 11.47 -7.68
CA ALA A 494 -23.24 12.72 -7.06
C ALA A 494 -22.25 13.18 -5.97
N ILE A 495 -21.78 12.25 -5.13
CA ILE A 495 -20.70 12.53 -4.17
C ILE A 495 -19.42 12.98 -4.87
N GLY A 496 -19.05 12.34 -5.98
CA GLY A 496 -17.90 12.74 -6.79
C GLY A 496 -18.03 14.14 -7.38
N THR A 497 -19.25 14.57 -7.73
CA THR A 497 -19.51 15.93 -8.23
C THR A 497 -19.42 16.96 -7.09
N ALA A 498 -19.99 16.64 -5.92
CA ALA A 498 -20.05 17.57 -4.80
C ALA A 498 -18.72 17.72 -4.04
N LEU A 499 -17.98 16.62 -3.88
CA LEU A 499 -16.81 16.53 -3.00
C LEU A 499 -15.53 16.11 -3.73
N HIS A 500 -15.57 15.83 -5.03
CA HIS A 500 -14.47 15.21 -5.81
C HIS A 500 -14.09 13.79 -5.35
N ALA A 501 -14.71 13.25 -4.30
CA ALA A 501 -14.40 11.93 -3.78
C ALA A 501 -14.81 10.83 -4.78
N GLY A 502 -13.86 9.93 -5.11
CA GLY A 502 -14.10 8.81 -6.03
C GLY A 502 -13.89 9.10 -7.51
N THR A 503 -13.36 10.28 -7.87
CA THR A 503 -13.12 10.69 -9.27
C THR A 503 -11.68 10.54 -9.75
N ASN A 504 -10.68 10.61 -8.86
CA ASN A 504 -9.26 10.50 -9.24
C ASN A 504 -8.83 9.03 -9.39
N CYS A 505 -8.50 8.33 -8.30
CA CYS A 505 -8.08 6.93 -8.36
C CYS A 505 -9.24 5.92 -8.21
N GLY A 506 -10.47 6.39 -7.98
CA GLY A 506 -11.69 5.55 -7.87
C GLY A 506 -11.77 4.60 -6.68
N SER A 507 -10.71 4.42 -5.91
CA SER A 507 -10.63 3.39 -4.89
C SER A 507 -11.51 3.56 -3.64
N CYS A 508 -11.94 4.78 -3.31
CA CYS A 508 -12.85 5.05 -2.19
C CYS A 508 -14.33 4.83 -2.55
N ARG A 509 -14.64 4.50 -3.82
CA ARG A 509 -16.02 4.36 -4.30
C ARG A 509 -16.84 3.30 -3.57
N ALA A 510 -16.20 2.20 -3.17
CA ALA A 510 -16.87 1.14 -2.41
C ALA A 510 -17.27 1.60 -1.01
N GLU A 511 -16.38 2.31 -0.31
CA GLU A 511 -16.66 2.83 1.04
C GLU A 511 -17.67 3.99 1.01
N ILE A 512 -17.59 4.86 0.00
CA ILE A 512 -18.63 5.87 -0.25
C ILE A 512 -20.01 5.20 -0.41
N ARG A 513 -20.08 4.05 -1.11
CA ARG A 513 -21.34 3.30 -1.24
C ARG A 513 -21.87 2.84 0.12
N VAL A 514 -21.00 2.29 0.97
CA VAL A 514 -21.40 1.85 2.32
C VAL A 514 -21.98 3.01 3.13
N ILE A 515 -21.38 4.20 3.07
CA ILE A 515 -21.90 5.38 3.77
C ILE A 515 -23.26 5.81 3.20
N ILE A 516 -23.42 5.81 1.87
CA ILE A 516 -24.71 6.11 1.23
C ILE A 516 -25.79 5.12 1.69
N ASP A 517 -25.48 3.82 1.68
CA ASP A 517 -26.43 2.77 2.03
C ASP A 517 -26.83 2.86 3.51
N ALA A 518 -25.86 3.09 4.40
CA ALA A 518 -26.10 3.27 5.83
C ALA A 518 -26.98 4.50 6.14
N GLN A 519 -26.76 5.63 5.45
CA GLN A 519 -27.60 6.82 5.61
C GLN A 519 -29.00 6.65 5.01
N SER A 520 -29.12 5.88 3.93
CA SER A 520 -30.42 5.59 3.32
C SER A 520 -31.29 4.68 4.19
N LEU A 521 -30.68 3.71 4.89
CA LEU A 521 -31.34 2.88 5.90
C LEU A 521 -31.83 3.73 7.08
N GLN A 522 -31.00 4.64 7.60
CA GLN A 522 -31.38 5.55 8.69
C GLN A 522 -32.49 6.56 8.32
N ALA A 523 -32.65 6.90 7.04
CA ALA A 523 -33.72 7.78 6.57
C ALA A 523 -35.05 7.03 6.30
N ALA A 524 -35.01 5.69 6.26
CA ALA A 524 -36.17 4.83 6.05
C ALA A 524 -36.78 4.29 7.37
N GLU A 525 -36.02 4.36 8.46
CA GLU A 525 -36.49 4.22 9.86
C GLU A 525 -37.02 5.56 10.38
#